data_AF-K9E4V3-F1
#
_entry.id   AF-K9E4V3-F1
#
_cell.length_a   1.000
_cell.length_b   1.000
_cell.length_c   1.000
_cell.angle_alpha   90.00
_cell.angle_beta   90.00
_cell.angle_gamma   90.00
#
_symmetry.space_group_name_H-M   'P 1'
#
loop_
_entity.id
_entity.type
_entity.pdbx_description
1 polymer ?
#
loop_
_entity_poly.entity_id
_entity_poly.type
_entity_poly.pdbx_seq_one_letter_code
_entity_poly.pdbx_strand_id
1 'polypeptide(L)'
;MFTDKRTLNKIHAILDASVSHATMRLQDLIPVFMEVLCDTPEYLQFMNSVPAYASDDKASDWWNSEEAIMLLESLFDTLDSYAPDGYSFCSHPGDGSDYGYWKFTEN
;
A
#
# COMPACT_ATOMS: atom_id res chain seq x y z
N MET A 1 -9.41 8.71 5.67
CA MET A 1 -9.57 7.39 6.30
C MET A 1 -10.99 6.92 6.00
N PHE A 2 -11.16 5.65 5.64
CA PHE A 2 -12.47 5.02 5.52
C PHE A 2 -12.52 3.75 6.40
N THR A 3 -13.73 3.24 6.63
CA THR A 3 -13.94 1.99 7.37
C THR A 3 -14.42 0.94 6.40
N ASP A 4 -13.73 -0.20 6.35
CA ASP A 4 -14.18 -1.33 5.55
C ASP A 4 -15.48 -1.89 6.16
N LYS A 5 -16.52 -2.03 5.35
CA LYS A 5 -17.86 -2.41 5.84
C LYS A 5 -17.96 -3.89 6.21
N ARG A 6 -17.06 -4.74 5.72
CA ARG A 6 -17.08 -6.19 5.91
C ARG A 6 -16.43 -6.59 7.23
N THR A 7 -15.29 -5.99 7.53
CA THR A 7 -14.43 -6.29 8.69
C THR A 7 -14.53 -5.24 9.79
N LEU A 8 -15.06 -4.05 9.49
CA LEU A 8 -15.03 -2.86 10.36
C LEU A 8 -13.63 -2.32 10.65
N ASN A 9 -12.62 -2.80 9.93
CA ASN A 9 -11.25 -2.31 10.03
C ASN A 9 -11.15 -0.88 9.48
N LYS A 10 -10.29 -0.08 10.12
CA LYS A 10 -10.04 1.29 9.70
C LYS A 10 -8.88 1.30 8.70
N ILE A 11 -9.14 1.86 7.53
CA ILE A 11 -8.16 2.00 6.45
C ILE A 11 -7.70 3.45 6.40
N HIS A 12 -6.38 3.68 6.54
CA HIS A 12 -5.78 5.00 6.63
C HIS A 12 -5.56 5.64 5.26
N ALA A 13 -6.59 5.63 4.42
CA ALA A 13 -6.61 6.27 3.10
C ALA A 13 -7.88 7.12 2.91
N ILE A 14 -7.83 8.10 2.02
CA ILE A 14 -9.00 8.86 1.56
C ILE A 14 -9.31 8.39 0.14
N LEU A 15 -10.58 8.07 -0.14
CA LEU A 15 -11.01 7.68 -1.49
C LEU A 15 -10.84 8.86 -2.45
N ASP A 16 -10.51 8.57 -3.71
CA ASP A 16 -10.25 9.60 -4.73
C ASP A 16 -9.11 10.57 -4.31
N ALA A 17 -8.17 10.11 -3.50
CA ALA A 17 -6.99 10.87 -3.08
C ALA A 17 -5.75 9.99 -2.99
N SER A 18 -4.60 10.61 -3.25
CA SER A 18 -3.30 9.95 -3.24
C SER A 18 -2.90 9.58 -1.81
N VAL A 19 -2.60 8.31 -1.60
CA VAL A 19 -1.92 7.76 -0.42
C VAL A 19 -0.42 8.02 -0.54
N SER A 20 0.13 7.88 -1.74
CA SER A 20 1.56 8.06 -2.00
C SER A 20 1.78 8.75 -3.34
N HIS A 21 2.58 9.82 -3.32
CA HIS A 21 3.15 10.48 -4.50
C HIS A 21 4.59 9.97 -4.76
N ALA A 22 4.86 8.70 -4.46
CA ALA A 22 6.23 8.18 -4.42
C ALA A 22 6.80 7.93 -5.81
N THR A 23 8.13 7.98 -5.89
CA THR A 23 8.93 7.87 -7.12
C THR A 23 9.06 6.43 -7.64
N MET A 24 8.02 5.58 -7.48
CA MET A 24 8.05 4.12 -7.74
C MET A 24 9.11 3.32 -6.96
N ARG A 25 9.76 3.95 -5.96
CA ARG A 25 10.79 3.32 -5.13
C ARG A 25 10.17 2.50 -4.00
N LEU A 26 10.61 1.25 -3.84
CA LEU A 26 10.08 0.33 -2.81
C LEU A 26 10.25 0.89 -1.39
N GLN A 27 11.39 1.54 -1.10
CA GLN A 27 11.68 2.20 0.18
C GLN A 27 10.76 3.39 0.52
N ASP A 28 9.99 3.87 -0.46
CA ASP A 28 9.00 4.92 -0.26
C ASP A 28 7.56 4.38 -0.31
N LEU A 29 7.30 3.35 -1.12
CA LEU A 29 5.97 2.75 -1.25
C LEU A 29 5.61 1.84 -0.07
N ILE A 30 6.49 0.89 0.26
CA ILE A 30 6.21 -0.16 1.26
C ILE A 30 5.86 0.44 2.62
N PRO A 31 6.62 1.40 3.19
CA PRO A 31 6.28 1.97 4.49
C PRO A 31 4.92 2.69 4.49
N VAL A 32 4.62 3.45 3.44
CA VAL A 32 3.36 4.19 3.32
C VAL A 32 2.16 3.22 3.19
N PHE A 33 2.32 2.14 2.43
CA PHE A 33 1.29 1.13 2.26
C PHE A 33 1.02 0.34 3.56
N MET A 34 2.06 0.06 4.33
CA MET A 34 1.91 -0.52 5.66
C MET A 34 1.18 0.42 6.63
N GLU A 35 1.42 1.73 6.55
CA GLU A 35 0.70 2.72 7.37
C GLU A 35 -0.80 2.73 7.07
N VAL A 36 -1.20 2.54 5.80
CA VAL A 36 -2.61 2.42 5.43
C VAL A 36 -3.32 1.30 6.19
N LEU A 37 -2.61 0.20 6.44
CA LEU A 37 -3.10 -1.01 7.09
C LEU A 37 -2.88 -1.05 8.61
N CYS A 38 -2.31 -0.01 9.25
CA CYS A 38 -1.83 -0.12 10.64
C CYS A 38 -2.88 -0.52 11.69
N ASP A 39 -4.17 -0.32 11.40
CA ASP A 39 -5.30 -0.74 12.26
C ASP A 39 -5.97 -2.06 11.79
N THR A 40 -5.34 -2.83 10.89
CA THR A 40 -5.84 -4.13 10.41
C THR A 40 -5.01 -5.31 10.97
N PRO A 41 -5.58 -6.52 11.08
CA PRO A 41 -4.83 -7.68 11.56
C PRO A 41 -3.69 -8.10 10.62
N GLU A 42 -3.79 -7.81 9.32
CA GLU A 42 -2.75 -8.12 8.33
C GLU A 42 -1.47 -7.31 8.56
N TYR A 43 -1.54 -6.12 9.16
CA TYR A 43 -0.36 -5.34 9.52
C TYR A 43 0.65 -6.14 10.36
N LEU A 44 0.16 -7.01 11.25
CA LEU A 44 1.03 -7.86 12.07
C LEU A 44 1.86 -8.85 11.24
N GLN A 45 1.40 -9.21 10.03
CA GLN A 45 2.13 -10.07 9.12
C GLN A 45 3.26 -9.30 8.40
N PHE A 46 3.06 -8.00 8.17
CA PHE A 46 4.01 -7.14 7.45
C PHE A 46 5.00 -6.41 8.35
N MET A 47 4.66 -6.17 9.62
CA MET A 47 5.43 -5.28 10.51
C MET A 47 6.90 -5.71 10.70
N ASN A 48 7.22 -6.98 10.49
CA ASN A 48 8.58 -7.54 10.60
C ASN A 48 9.17 -7.95 9.24
N SER A 49 8.50 -7.66 8.13
CA SER A 49 8.93 -8.03 6.78
C SER A 49 10.06 -7.14 6.26
N VAL A 50 10.14 -5.89 6.73
CA VAL A 50 11.26 -4.99 6.43
C VAL A 50 12.36 -5.20 7.48
N PRO A 51 13.57 -5.65 7.11
CA PRO A 51 14.67 -5.79 8.04
C PRO A 51 15.07 -4.43 8.65
N ALA A 52 15.41 -4.42 9.94
CA ALA A 52 15.78 -3.18 10.64
C ALA A 52 16.89 -2.38 9.93
N TYR A 53 17.92 -3.06 9.40
CA TYR A 53 19.01 -2.38 8.68
C TYR A 53 18.54 -1.71 7.37
N ALA A 54 17.53 -2.26 6.70
CA ALA A 54 16.97 -1.67 5.49
C ALA A 54 15.99 -0.53 5.81
N SER A 55 15.26 -0.65 6.93
CA SER A 55 14.43 0.43 7.47
C SER A 55 15.26 1.66 7.84
N ASP A 56 16.43 1.46 8.46
CA ASP A 56 17.33 2.54 8.86
C ASP A 56 18.15 3.12 7.68
N ASP A 57 18.38 2.31 6.62
CA ASP A 57 19.11 2.70 5.42
C ASP A 57 18.28 2.50 4.14
N LYS A 58 17.69 3.59 3.64
CA LYS A 58 16.94 3.62 2.38
C LYS A 58 17.79 3.31 1.13
N ALA A 59 19.11 3.29 1.24
CA ALA A 59 20.03 2.90 0.17
C ALA A 59 20.44 1.42 0.24
N SER A 60 19.96 0.68 1.24
CA SER A 60 20.23 -0.75 1.40
C SER A 60 19.83 -1.55 0.16
N ASP A 61 20.68 -2.50 -0.22
CA ASP A 61 20.46 -3.40 -1.35
C ASP A 61 19.19 -4.24 -1.19
N TRP A 62 18.71 -4.42 0.05
CA TRP A 62 17.46 -5.15 0.33
C TRP A 62 16.26 -4.56 -0.41
N TRP A 63 16.21 -3.24 -0.61
CA TRP A 63 15.12 -2.60 -1.35
C TRP A 63 15.05 -2.99 -2.84
N ASN A 64 16.11 -3.60 -3.37
CA ASN A 64 16.16 -4.14 -4.73
C ASN A 64 16.07 -5.69 -4.75
N SER A 65 15.83 -6.32 -3.60
CA SER A 65 15.76 -7.77 -3.50
C SER A 65 14.40 -8.31 -3.90
N GLU A 66 14.35 -9.61 -4.21
CA GLU A 66 13.11 -10.30 -4.55
C GLU A 66 12.11 -10.27 -3.38
N GLU A 67 12.60 -10.34 -2.14
CA GLU A 67 11.78 -10.26 -0.93
C GLU A 67 11.06 -8.92 -0.81
N ALA A 68 11.72 -7.80 -1.11
CA ALA A 68 11.09 -6.48 -1.09
C ALA A 68 10.03 -6.33 -2.21
N ILE A 69 10.29 -6.91 -3.39
CA ILE A 69 9.33 -6.94 -4.50
C ILE A 69 8.08 -7.75 -4.12
N MET A 70 8.27 -8.97 -3.62
CA MET A 70 7.17 -9.83 -3.18
C MET A 70 6.35 -9.22 -2.03
N LEU A 71 7.01 -8.50 -1.11
CA LEU A 71 6.33 -7.75 -0.05
C LEU A 71 5.44 -6.66 -0.63
N LEU A 72 5.95 -5.88 -1.60
CA LEU A 72 5.16 -4.84 -2.25
C LEU A 72 3.94 -5.44 -2.99
N GLU A 73 4.12 -6.54 -3.73
CA GLU A 73 3.02 -7.25 -4.40
C GLU A 73 1.96 -7.74 -3.40
N SER A 74 2.39 -8.35 -2.30
CA SER A 74 1.48 -8.81 -1.24
C SER A 74 0.72 -7.66 -0.57
N LEU A 75 1.36 -6.50 -0.41
CA LEU A 75 0.72 -5.29 0.09
C LEU A 75 -0.34 -4.76 -0.90
N PHE A 76 -0.05 -4.77 -2.20
CA PHE A 76 -1.04 -4.39 -3.22
C PHE A 76 -2.28 -5.28 -3.16
N ASP A 77 -2.11 -6.60 -3.15
CA ASP A 77 -3.23 -7.54 -3.07
C ASP A 77 -4.04 -7.34 -1.79
N THR A 78 -3.36 -7.12 -0.66
CA THR A 78 -4.03 -6.90 0.62
C THR A 78 -4.79 -5.58 0.64
N LEU A 79 -4.19 -4.50 0.15
CA LEU A 79 -4.84 -3.18 0.07
C LEU A 79 -6.05 -3.20 -0.86
N ASP A 80 -5.93 -3.86 -2.01
CA ASP A 80 -7.03 -4.00 -2.97
C ASP A 80 -8.16 -4.86 -2.39
N SER A 81 -7.84 -5.89 -1.60
CA SER A 81 -8.87 -6.69 -0.90
C SER A 81 -9.75 -5.85 0.02
N TYR A 82 -9.24 -4.71 0.54
CA TYR A 82 -9.96 -3.73 1.37
C TYR A 82 -10.67 -2.63 0.57
N ALA A 83 -10.56 -2.62 -0.76
CA ALA A 83 -11.21 -1.61 -1.60
C ALA A 83 -12.74 -1.66 -1.44
N PRO A 84 -13.41 -0.50 -1.29
CA PRO A 84 -14.87 -0.45 -1.33
C PRO A 84 -15.43 -0.80 -2.71
N ASP A 85 -16.71 -1.17 -2.76
CA ASP A 85 -17.41 -1.39 -4.03
C ASP A 85 -17.23 -0.20 -5.00
N GLY A 86 -16.81 -0.49 -6.24
CA GLY A 86 -16.53 0.52 -7.24
C GLY A 86 -15.12 1.10 -7.21
N TYR A 87 -14.24 0.64 -6.29
CA TYR A 87 -12.85 1.08 -6.18
C TYR A 87 -11.86 -0.09 -6.30
N SER A 88 -10.63 0.24 -6.65
CA SER A 88 -9.46 -0.62 -6.55
C SER A 88 -8.28 0.18 -5.98
N PHE A 89 -7.33 -0.50 -5.34
CA PHE A 89 -6.08 0.12 -4.93
C PHE A 89 -5.07 0.02 -6.08
N CYS A 90 -4.77 1.15 -6.72
CA CYS A 90 -3.88 1.17 -7.88
C CYS A 90 -3.19 2.53 -8.05
N SER A 91 -2.33 2.64 -9.07
CA SER A 91 -1.83 3.93 -9.54
C SER A 91 -2.96 4.72 -10.21
N HIS A 92 -3.00 6.03 -9.99
CA HIS A 92 -3.98 6.92 -10.55
C HIS A 92 -3.91 6.86 -12.09
N PRO A 93 -5.06 6.70 -12.79
CA PRO A 93 -5.09 6.52 -14.24
C PRO A 93 -4.48 7.67 -15.06
N GLY A 94 -4.34 8.86 -14.47
CA GLY A 94 -3.87 10.07 -15.18
C GLY A 94 -2.36 10.24 -15.22
N ASP A 95 -1.65 9.92 -14.14
CA ASP A 95 -0.21 10.22 -13.96
C ASP A 95 0.66 9.00 -13.68
N GLY A 96 0.05 7.86 -13.28
CA GLY A 96 0.76 6.61 -13.00
C GLY A 96 1.70 6.65 -11.79
N SER A 97 1.80 7.78 -11.06
CA SER A 97 2.69 7.96 -9.91
C SER A 97 1.94 8.08 -8.59
N ASP A 98 0.65 8.37 -8.63
CA ASP A 98 -0.17 8.55 -7.44
C ASP A 98 -0.90 7.26 -7.07
N TYR A 99 -0.47 6.60 -5.99
CA TYR A 99 -1.14 5.40 -5.52
C TYR A 99 -2.26 5.74 -4.54
N GLY A 100 -3.40 5.06 -4.66
CA GLY A 100 -4.56 5.31 -3.82
C GLY A 100 -5.73 4.40 -4.17
N TYR A 101 -6.87 4.64 -3.51
CA TYR A 101 -8.13 3.98 -3.85
C TYR A 101 -8.87 4.83 -4.87
N TRP A 102 -8.92 4.32 -6.11
CA TRP A 102 -9.51 5.01 -7.25
C TRP A 102 -10.71 4.24 -7.78
N LYS A 103 -11.70 4.96 -8.32
CA LYS A 103 -12.83 4.32 -8.98
C LYS A 103 -12.36 3.61 -10.24
N PHE A 104 -12.79 2.36 -10.43
CA PHE A 104 -12.73 1.78 -11.76
C PHE A 104 -13.92 2.32 -12.56
N THR A 105 -13.64 3.03 -13.66
CA THR A 105 -14.67 3.31 -14.65
C THR A 105 -14.96 2.02 -15.40
N GLU A 106 -16.12 1.39 -15.13
CA GLU A 106 -16.72 0.49 -16.12
C GLU A 106 -16.91 1.31 -17.41
N ASN A 107 -16.28 0.84 -18.49
CA ASN A 107 -16.39 1.44 -19.82
C ASN A 107 -17.48 0.71 -20.61
#